data_AF-A0A968JU46-F1
#
_entry.id   AF-A0A968JU46-F1
#
_cell.length_a   1.000
_cell.length_b   1.000
_cell.length_c   1.000
_cell.angle_alpha   90.00
_cell.angle_beta   90.00
_cell.angle_gamma   90.00
#
_symmetry.space_group_name_H-M   'P 1'
#
loop_
_entity.id
_entity.type
_entity.pdbx_description
1 polymer ?
#
loop_
_entity_poly.entity_id
_entity_poly.type
_entity_poly.pdbx_seq_one_letter_code
_entity_poly.pdbx_strand_id
1 'polypeptide(L)'
;MGSRKAYLEFDEHNKLIGGFGITQDITLKKLSEDALRKSEERFKLLAEISGNLLQSTDPHKLIHSLCLKVMDHLNCQMFFNYIVDEQKGKLYLHSYSGVDVQNAKKMEWLEFGSQVCGCVARDNMAIVVENIPESSDPRTQLVKKLGIRAYACHPLLSETENHWNPFVWNPFT
;
A
#
# COMPACT_ATOMS: atom_id res chain seq x y z
N MET A 1 10.67 6.99 -25.34
CA MET A 1 10.22 6.01 -26.37
C MET A 1 9.19 6.72 -27.27
N GLY A 2 9.61 7.12 -28.48
CA GLY A 2 8.86 8.06 -29.35
C GLY A 2 7.69 7.46 -30.13
N SER A 3 6.86 8.32 -30.73
CA SER A 3 5.88 7.94 -31.74
C SER A 3 6.50 8.12 -33.12
N ARG A 4 6.35 7.13 -34.01
CA ARG A 4 6.86 7.16 -35.39
C ARG A 4 5.72 6.91 -36.35
N LYS A 5 5.45 7.88 -37.23
CA LYS A 5 4.62 7.69 -38.42
C LYS A 5 5.48 7.93 -39.63
N ALA A 6 5.45 6.99 -40.58
CA ALA A 6 6.15 7.09 -41.85
C ALA A 6 5.11 7.01 -42.96
N TYR A 7 5.20 7.95 -43.88
CA TYR A 7 4.42 7.97 -45.11
C TYR A 7 5.36 7.67 -46.25
N LEU A 8 4.94 6.79 -47.15
CA LEU A 8 5.69 6.35 -48.31
C LEU A 8 5.04 6.94 -49.55
N GLU A 9 5.85 7.48 -50.44
CA GLU A 9 5.41 7.92 -51.77
C GLU A 9 5.76 6.85 -52.79
N PHE A 10 4.79 6.55 -53.65
CA PHE A 10 4.90 5.58 -54.74
C PHE A 10 4.58 6.30 -56.06
N ASP A 11 5.23 5.90 -57.15
CA ASP A 11 4.90 6.37 -58.50
C ASP A 11 3.64 5.68 -59.07
N GLU A 12 3.26 6.06 -60.30
CA GLU A 12 2.10 5.52 -61.02
C GLU A 12 2.21 4.02 -61.34
N HIS A 13 3.42 3.46 -61.28
CA HIS A 13 3.71 2.04 -61.43
C HIS A 13 3.87 1.33 -60.07
N ASN A 14 3.45 1.99 -58.98
CA ASN A 14 3.50 1.49 -57.61
C ASN A 14 4.92 1.22 -57.09
N LYS A 15 5.93 1.89 -57.66
CA LYS A 15 7.33 1.80 -57.24
C LYS A 15 7.62 2.86 -56.18
N LEU A 16 8.24 2.46 -55.08
CA LEU A 16 8.61 3.35 -53.98
C LEU A 16 9.59 4.43 -54.48
N ILE A 17 9.18 5.70 -54.39
CA ILE A 17 9.97 6.86 -54.80
C ILE A 17 10.56 7.64 -53.61
N GLY A 18 9.96 7.49 -52.42
CA GLY A 18 10.48 8.15 -51.23
C GLY A 18 9.66 7.86 -49.98
N GLY A 19 10.09 8.42 -48.85
CA GLY A 19 9.30 8.38 -47.63
C GLY A 19 9.71 9.48 -46.68
N PHE A 20 8.72 10.08 -46.01
CA PHE A 20 8.96 11.05 -44.96
C PHE A 20 8.47 10.49 -43.62
N GLY A 21 9.29 10.66 -42.60
CA GLY A 21 9.01 10.20 -41.24
C GLY A 21 8.97 11.36 -40.27
N ILE A 22 7.97 11.38 -39.39
CA ILE A 22 7.94 12.29 -38.24
C ILE A 22 8.24 11.47 -37.01
N THR A 23 9.30 11.87 -36.28
CA THR A 23 9.60 11.35 -34.96
C THR A 23 9.31 12.44 -33.95
N GLN A 24 8.33 12.19 -33.07
CA GLN A 24 8.05 13.07 -31.95
C GLN A 24 8.51 12.38 -30.66
N ASP A 25 9.34 13.07 -29.88
CA ASP A 25 9.58 12.66 -28.52
C ASP A 25 8.33 12.95 -27.68
N ILE A 26 7.71 11.89 -27.20
CA ILE A 26 6.50 11.93 -26.36
C ILE A 26 6.77 11.38 -24.96
N THR A 27 8.03 11.30 -24.56
CA THR A 27 8.41 10.70 -23.28
C THR A 27 7.74 11.45 -22.12
N LEU A 28 7.77 12.78 -22.13
CA LEU A 28 7.11 13.59 -21.09
C LEU A 28 5.59 13.36 -21.07
N LYS A 29 4.95 13.39 -22.25
CA LYS A 29 3.50 13.18 -22.37
C LYS A 29 3.07 11.83 -21.80
N LYS A 30 3.76 10.75 -22.16
CA LYS A 30 3.47 9.41 -21.64
C LYS A 30 3.66 9.32 -20.12
N LEU A 31 4.73 9.93 -19.58
CA LEU A 31 4.95 9.95 -18.14
C LEU A 31 3.85 10.71 -17.40
N SER A 32 3.39 11.85 -17.93
CA SER A 32 2.27 12.61 -17.38
C SER A 32 0.95 11.83 -17.44
N GLU A 33 0.66 11.17 -18.56
CA GLU A 33 -0.52 10.32 -18.73
C GLU A 33 -0.51 9.13 -17.75
N ASP A 34 0.62 8.45 -17.58
CA ASP A 34 0.77 7.37 -16.61
C ASP A 34 0.67 7.86 -15.16
N ALA A 35 1.25 9.02 -14.84
CA ALA A 35 1.13 9.60 -13.51
C ALA A 35 -0.32 9.98 -13.20
N LEU A 36 -1.04 10.58 -14.16
CA LEU A 36 -2.46 10.91 -14.04
C LEU A 36 -3.29 9.64 -13.82
N ARG A 37 -3.10 8.62 -14.66
CA ARG A 37 -3.80 7.33 -14.54
C ARG A 37 -3.57 6.68 -13.17
N LYS A 38 -2.32 6.63 -12.68
CA LYS A 38 -2.00 6.10 -11.34
C LYS A 38 -2.67 6.91 -10.23
N SER A 39 -2.75 8.24 -10.38
CA SER A 39 -3.46 9.10 -9.43
C SER A 39 -4.96 8.84 -9.42
N GLU A 40 -5.58 8.65 -10.59
CA GLU A 40 -7.00 8.31 -10.71
C GLU A 40 -7.33 6.94 -10.11
N GLU A 41 -6.50 5.92 -10.37
CA GLU A 41 -6.62 4.60 -9.78
C GLU A 41 -6.54 4.66 -8.24
N ARG A 42 -5.54 5.39 -7.71
CA ARG A 42 -5.41 5.63 -6.27
C ARG A 42 -6.62 6.37 -5.70
N PHE A 43 -7.11 7.41 -6.37
CA PHE A 43 -8.26 8.19 -5.91
C PHE A 43 -9.53 7.35 -5.88
N LYS A 44 -9.80 6.55 -6.92
CA LYS A 44 -10.94 5.63 -6.97
C LYS A 44 -10.89 4.63 -5.82
N LEU A 45 -9.72 4.03 -5.57
CA LEU A 45 -9.54 3.10 -4.47
C LEU A 45 -9.84 3.80 -3.13
N LEU A 46 -9.25 4.98 -2.87
CA LEU A 46 -9.50 5.73 -1.63
C LEU A 46 -10.99 6.09 -1.46
N ALA A 47 -11.65 6.59 -2.50
CA ALA A 47 -13.06 6.96 -2.45
C ALA A 47 -13.97 5.75 -2.16
N GLU A 48 -13.69 4.60 -2.79
CA GLU A 48 -14.42 3.36 -2.54
C GLU A 48 -14.23 2.88 -1.09
N ILE A 49 -13.00 2.94 -0.58
CA ILE A 49 -12.66 2.58 0.80
C ILE A 49 -13.40 3.47 1.79
N SER A 50 -13.36 4.79 1.60
CA SER A 50 -14.06 5.77 2.44
C SER A 50 -15.57 5.56 2.41
N GLY A 51 -16.16 5.29 1.24
CA GLY A 51 -17.58 4.98 1.11
C GLY A 51 -17.98 3.73 1.91
N ASN A 52 -17.18 2.66 1.83
CA ASN A 52 -17.43 1.43 2.59
C ASN A 52 -17.29 1.67 4.10
N LEU A 53 -16.31 2.48 4.53
CA LEU A 53 -16.07 2.81 5.94
C LEU A 53 -17.27 3.53 6.56
N LEU A 54 -17.84 4.50 5.85
CA LEU A 54 -18.98 5.28 6.31
C LEU A 54 -20.28 4.47 6.42
N GLN A 55 -20.39 3.37 5.67
CA GLN A 55 -21.60 2.55 5.61
C GLN A 55 -21.53 1.29 6.50
N SER A 56 -20.36 0.96 7.03
CA SER A 56 -20.18 -0.29 7.77
C SER A 56 -20.71 -0.19 9.20
N THR A 57 -21.48 -1.20 9.60
CA THR A 57 -21.90 -1.44 10.99
C THR A 57 -20.91 -2.31 11.76
N ASP A 58 -19.93 -2.91 11.06
CA ASP A 58 -18.88 -3.77 11.63
C ASP A 58 -17.51 -3.36 11.05
N PRO A 59 -16.77 -2.49 11.77
CA PRO A 59 -15.44 -2.05 11.36
C PRO A 59 -14.44 -3.21 11.19
N HIS A 60 -14.62 -4.33 11.91
CA HIS A 60 -13.66 -5.44 11.92
C HIS A 60 -13.66 -6.19 10.58
N LYS A 61 -14.84 -6.51 10.04
CA LYS A 61 -14.97 -7.15 8.71
C LYS A 61 -14.47 -6.24 7.59
N LEU A 62 -14.65 -4.93 7.77
CA LEU A 62 -14.21 -3.98 6.79
C LEU A 62 -12.68 -3.95 6.66
N ILE A 63 -11.95 -3.94 7.78
CA ILE A 63 -10.47 -3.90 7.75
C ILE A 63 -9.89 -5.06 6.94
N HIS A 64 -10.39 -6.29 7.14
CA HIS A 64 -9.88 -7.44 6.39
C HIS A 64 -10.12 -7.30 4.87
N SER A 65 -11.36 -6.99 4.47
CA SER A 65 -11.72 -6.83 3.05
C SER A 65 -11.00 -5.65 2.39
N LEU A 66 -10.80 -4.56 3.14
CA LEU A 66 -10.00 -3.41 2.75
C LEU A 66 -8.55 -3.81 2.48
N CYS A 67 -7.90 -4.50 3.42
CA CYS A 67 -6.52 -4.93 3.27
C CYS A 67 -6.34 -5.84 2.03
N LEU A 68 -7.29 -6.74 1.76
CA LEU A 68 -7.24 -7.58 0.56
C LEU A 68 -7.29 -6.76 -0.74
N LYS A 69 -8.15 -5.74 -0.82
CA LYS A 69 -8.21 -4.83 -1.99
C LYS A 69 -6.91 -4.04 -2.16
N VAL A 70 -6.35 -3.54 -1.06
CA VAL A 70 -5.06 -2.83 -1.09
C VAL A 70 -3.94 -3.76 -1.54
N MET A 71 -3.91 -4.99 -1.07
CA MET A 71 -2.93 -5.98 -1.51
C MET A 71 -3.00 -6.26 -3.00
N ASP A 72 -4.20 -6.42 -3.55
CA ASP A 72 -4.40 -6.66 -4.98
C ASP A 72 -3.87 -5.47 -5.80
N HIS A 73 -4.20 -4.25 -5.39
CA HIS A 73 -3.72 -3.03 -6.05
C HIS A 73 -2.20 -2.86 -5.97
N LEU A 74 -1.59 -3.20 -4.83
CA LEU A 74 -0.14 -3.10 -4.61
C LEU A 74 0.64 -4.33 -5.05
N ASN A 75 -0.03 -5.40 -5.50
CA ASN A 75 0.55 -6.72 -5.76
C ASN A 75 1.34 -7.29 -4.55
N CYS A 76 0.81 -7.12 -3.34
CA CYS A 76 1.40 -7.67 -2.11
C CYS A 76 0.94 -9.12 -1.90
N GLN A 77 1.86 -10.00 -1.46
CA GLN A 77 1.55 -11.41 -1.19
C GLN A 77 1.05 -11.66 0.24
N MET A 78 1.41 -10.78 1.18
CA MET A 78 1.09 -10.93 2.60
C MET A 78 0.71 -9.58 3.22
N PHE A 79 -0.16 -9.61 4.23
CA PHE A 79 -0.35 -8.48 5.15
C PHE A 79 -0.54 -8.97 6.58
N PHE A 80 -0.20 -8.10 7.52
CA PHE A 80 -0.43 -8.30 8.94
C PHE A 80 -0.93 -6.98 9.52
N ASN A 81 -2.08 -7.02 10.16
CA ASN A 81 -2.66 -5.90 10.88
C ASN A 81 -2.67 -6.23 12.36
N TYR A 82 -1.90 -5.46 13.12
CA TYR A 82 -1.80 -5.57 14.57
C TYR A 82 -2.54 -4.42 15.23
N ILE A 83 -3.25 -4.71 16.32
CA ILE A 83 -3.87 -3.71 17.19
C ILE A 83 -3.17 -3.72 18.55
N VAL A 84 -3.10 -2.57 19.21
CA VAL A 84 -2.58 -2.50 20.57
C VAL A 84 -3.63 -3.00 21.55
N ASP A 85 -3.24 -3.94 22.41
CA ASP A 85 -3.98 -4.32 23.61
C ASP A 85 -3.30 -3.64 24.80
N GLU A 86 -3.94 -2.58 25.31
CA GLU A 86 -3.40 -1.76 26.40
C GLU A 86 -3.32 -2.52 27.72
N GLN A 87 -4.27 -3.43 27.97
CA GLN A 87 -4.31 -4.18 29.23
C GLN A 87 -3.13 -5.13 29.33
N LYS A 88 -2.75 -5.75 28.20
CA LYS A 88 -1.60 -6.65 28.14
C LYS A 88 -0.29 -5.93 27.84
N GLY A 89 -0.35 -4.70 27.34
CA GLY A 89 0.81 -3.95 26.86
C GLY A 89 1.48 -4.62 25.67
N LYS A 90 0.69 -5.23 24.77
CA LYS A 90 1.18 -6.00 23.61
C LYS A 90 0.38 -5.70 22.36
N LEU A 91 0.91 -6.10 21.22
CA LEU A 91 0.20 -6.08 19.95
C LEU A 91 -0.48 -7.43 19.70
N TYR A 92 -1.75 -7.40 19.31
CA TYR A 92 -2.52 -8.56 18.89
C TYR A 92 -2.68 -8.58 17.37
N LEU A 93 -2.41 -9.74 16.73
CA LEU A 93 -2.65 -9.94 15.30
C LEU A 93 -4.15 -10.03 15.02
N HIS A 94 -4.75 -8.88 14.73
CA HIS A 94 -6.18 -8.77 14.48
C HIS A 94 -6.59 -9.30 13.11
N SER A 95 -5.77 -9.09 12.07
CA SER A 95 -6.08 -9.56 10.73
C SER A 95 -4.81 -9.84 9.92
N TYR A 96 -4.85 -10.82 9.03
CA TYR A 96 -3.72 -11.19 8.18
C TYR A 96 -4.17 -11.90 6.91
N SER A 97 -3.28 -12.01 5.93
CA SER A 97 -3.41 -12.91 4.78
C SER A 97 -2.03 -13.29 4.23
N GLY A 98 -1.99 -14.38 3.48
CA GLY A 98 -0.77 -14.88 2.84
C GLY A 98 0.12 -15.76 3.72
N VAL A 99 -0.33 -16.13 4.92
CA VAL A 99 0.35 -17.07 5.82
C VAL A 99 -0.58 -18.18 6.28
N ASP A 100 -0.04 -19.37 6.56
CA ASP A 100 -0.80 -20.46 7.15
C ASP A 100 -1.15 -20.20 8.62
N VAL A 101 -2.14 -20.95 9.12
CA VAL A 101 -2.66 -20.81 10.49
C VAL A 101 -1.59 -21.08 11.56
N GLN A 102 -0.62 -21.96 11.29
CA GLN A 102 0.42 -22.28 12.28
C GLN A 102 1.40 -21.11 12.44
N ASN A 103 1.79 -20.49 11.33
CA ASN A 103 2.60 -19.28 11.34
C ASN A 103 1.84 -18.11 11.94
N ALA A 104 0.56 -17.94 11.60
CA ALA A 104 -0.28 -16.90 12.20
C ALA A 104 -0.36 -17.01 13.73
N LYS A 105 -0.55 -18.23 14.27
CA LYS A 105 -0.56 -18.47 15.72
C LYS A 105 0.77 -18.11 16.39
N LYS A 106 1.90 -18.37 15.74
CA LYS A 106 3.24 -18.03 16.28
C LYS A 106 3.49 -16.53 16.37
N MET A 107 2.78 -15.74 15.58
CA MET A 107 2.90 -14.29 15.54
C MET A 107 1.65 -13.59 16.09
N GLU A 108 0.77 -14.32 16.79
CA GLU A 108 -0.50 -13.81 17.30
C GLU A 108 -0.31 -12.64 18.28
N TRP A 109 0.76 -12.70 19.09
CA TRP A 109 1.12 -11.67 20.04
C TRP A 109 2.54 -11.19 19.80
N LEU A 110 2.73 -9.88 19.82
CA LEU A 110 4.03 -9.24 19.62
C LEU A 110 4.28 -8.20 20.71
N GLU A 111 5.51 -8.17 21.22
CA GLU A 111 5.93 -7.15 22.19
C GLU A 111 6.25 -5.82 21.48
N PHE A 112 6.04 -4.70 22.16
CA PHE A 112 6.55 -3.41 21.71
C PHE A 112 8.07 -3.46 21.55
N GLY A 113 8.57 -2.86 20.47
CA GLY A 113 9.99 -2.86 20.13
C GLY A 113 10.54 -4.19 19.58
N SER A 114 9.69 -5.21 19.40
CA SER A 114 10.12 -6.50 18.85
C SER A 114 9.81 -6.60 17.35
N GLN A 115 10.76 -7.18 16.61
CA GLN A 115 10.64 -7.38 15.15
C GLN A 115 10.32 -6.07 14.41
N VAL A 116 9.80 -6.13 13.18
CA VAL A 116 9.45 -4.89 12.45
C VAL A 116 8.22 -4.22 13.07
N CYS A 117 7.09 -4.90 13.19
CA CYS A 117 5.83 -4.27 13.63
C CYS A 117 5.87 -3.73 15.05
N GLY A 118 6.54 -4.44 15.97
CA GLY A 118 6.66 -3.99 17.35
C GLY A 118 7.54 -2.75 17.46
N CYS A 119 8.62 -2.64 16.67
CA CYS A 119 9.39 -1.41 16.55
C CYS A 119 8.55 -0.26 15.99
N VAL A 120 7.78 -0.50 14.91
CA VAL A 120 6.89 0.53 14.34
C VAL A 120 5.89 1.04 15.37
N ALA A 121 5.25 0.16 16.13
CA ALA A 121 4.29 0.55 17.15
C ALA A 121 4.92 1.30 18.34
N ARG A 122 6.15 0.94 18.74
CA ARG A 122 6.88 1.63 19.82
C ARG A 122 7.37 3.01 19.38
N ASP A 123 7.96 3.08 18.20
CA ASP A 123 8.67 4.26 17.72
C ASP A 123 7.75 5.23 16.93
N ASN A 124 6.52 4.79 16.63
CA ASN A 124 5.55 5.49 15.80
C ASN A 124 6.13 5.99 14.45
N MET A 125 7.00 5.17 13.87
CA MET A 125 7.71 5.46 12.64
C MET A 125 7.59 4.29 11.67
N ALA A 126 7.27 4.59 10.42
CA ALA A 126 7.22 3.57 9.39
C ALA A 126 8.60 2.94 9.17
N ILE A 127 8.61 1.63 8.95
CA ILE A 127 9.80 0.88 8.57
C ILE A 127 9.53 0.23 7.21
N VAL A 128 10.38 0.55 6.24
CA VAL A 128 10.37 -0.06 4.91
C VAL A 128 11.72 -0.73 4.70
N VAL A 129 11.71 -2.02 4.39
CA VAL A 129 12.92 -2.81 4.15
C VAL A 129 12.77 -3.55 2.83
N GLU A 130 13.77 -3.39 1.98
CA GLU A 130 13.92 -4.12 0.72
C GLU A 130 15.03 -5.18 0.87
N ASN A 131 15.06 -6.17 -0.02
CA ASN A 131 16.10 -7.22 -0.05
C ASN A 131 16.30 -7.93 1.30
N ILE A 132 15.21 -8.25 1.98
CA ILE A 132 15.19 -8.92 3.29
C ILE A 132 16.04 -10.19 3.37
N PRO A 133 16.15 -11.04 2.32
CA PRO A 133 17.04 -12.20 2.34
C PRO A 133 18.52 -11.84 2.62
N GLU A 134 18.96 -10.64 2.24
CA GLU A 134 20.31 -10.14 2.43
C GLU A 134 20.44 -9.22 3.65
N SER A 135 19.31 -8.75 4.19
CA SER A 135 19.31 -7.88 5.37
C SER A 135 19.94 -8.54 6.60
N SER A 136 20.82 -7.79 7.26
CA SER A 136 21.40 -8.09 8.58
C SER A 136 20.59 -7.49 9.74
N ASP A 137 19.50 -6.77 9.44
CA ASP A 137 18.65 -6.16 10.46
C ASP A 137 17.97 -7.25 11.30
N PRO A 138 18.22 -7.33 12.62
CA PRO A 138 17.61 -8.34 13.47
C PRO A 138 16.08 -8.24 13.51
N ARG A 139 15.51 -7.06 13.23
CA ARG A 139 14.05 -6.85 13.21
C ARG A 139 13.37 -7.66 12.10
N THR A 140 14.09 -7.97 11.02
CA THR A 140 13.51 -8.62 9.84
C THR A 140 13.54 -10.16 9.91
N GLN A 141 14.01 -10.75 11.01
CA GLN A 141 14.20 -12.19 11.10
C GLN A 141 12.90 -13.01 10.91
N LEU A 142 11.77 -12.56 11.45
CA LEU A 142 10.50 -13.26 11.24
C LEU A 142 10.05 -13.20 9.78
N VAL A 143 9.99 -11.99 9.21
CA VAL A 143 9.55 -11.78 7.83
C VAL A 143 10.47 -12.49 6.84
N LYS A 144 11.77 -12.58 7.15
CA LYS A 144 12.75 -13.38 6.39
C LYS A 144 12.43 -14.87 6.41
N LYS A 145 12.06 -15.43 7.57
CA LYS A 145 11.66 -16.85 7.70
C LYS A 145 10.36 -17.17 6.93
N LEU A 146 9.50 -16.18 6.73
CA LEU A 146 8.28 -16.29 5.92
C LEU A 146 8.55 -16.17 4.41
N GLY A 147 9.81 -15.98 4.00
CA GLY A 147 10.19 -15.84 2.58
C GLY A 147 9.88 -14.46 1.99
N ILE A 148 9.58 -13.46 2.83
CA ILE A 148 9.27 -12.10 2.37
C ILE A 148 10.55 -11.44 1.85
N ARG A 149 10.46 -10.81 0.67
CA ARG A 149 11.59 -10.13 0.00
C ARG A 149 11.66 -8.64 0.31
N ALA A 150 10.52 -7.99 0.45
CA ALA A 150 10.39 -6.59 0.84
C ALA A 150 9.18 -6.43 1.76
N TYR A 151 9.28 -5.54 2.73
CA TYR A 151 8.26 -5.36 3.75
C TYR A 151 8.14 -3.88 4.13
N ALA A 152 6.91 -3.37 4.13
CA ALA A 152 6.58 -2.04 4.60
C ALA A 152 5.58 -2.16 5.75
N CYS A 153 5.89 -1.50 6.86
CA CYS A 153 5.04 -1.45 8.04
C CYS A 153 4.85 0.01 8.43
N HIS A 154 3.58 0.43 8.52
CA HIS A 154 3.18 1.78 8.84
C HIS A 154 2.36 1.76 10.13
N PRO A 155 2.58 2.71 11.06
CA PRO A 155 1.70 2.87 12.20
C PRO A 155 0.35 3.39 11.70
N LEU A 156 -0.73 2.79 12.20
CA LEU A 156 -2.09 3.28 12.02
C LEU A 156 -2.52 3.92 13.33
N LEU A 157 -2.59 5.25 13.32
CA LEU A 157 -3.02 6.03 14.47
C LEU A 157 -4.49 6.37 14.30
N SER A 158 -5.29 6.10 15.31
CA SER A 158 -6.58 6.75 15.45
C SER A 158 -6.36 8.05 16.23
N GLU A 159 -6.91 9.16 15.78
CA GLU A 159 -6.95 10.40 16.58
C GLU A 159 -7.88 10.28 17.80
N THR A 160 -8.59 9.16 17.95
CA THR A 160 -9.53 8.94 19.05
C THR A 160 -8.87 8.28 20.25
N GLU A 161 -7.92 8.98 20.85
CA GLU A 161 -7.70 8.98 22.30
C GLU A 161 -7.49 10.40 22.78
N ASN A 162 -8.57 11.18 22.72
CA ASN A 162 -8.88 12.16 23.74
C ASN A 162 -10.39 12.35 23.76
N HIS A 163 -10.94 12.22 24.96
CA HIS A 163 -12.33 12.52 25.29
C HIS A 163 -12.76 13.85 24.65
N TRP A 164 -13.47 13.81 23.52
CA TRP A 164 -14.38 14.90 23.19
C TRP A 164 -15.62 14.69 24.06
N ASN A 165 -15.60 15.36 25.20
CA ASN A 165 -16.68 15.43 26.16
C ASN A 165 -17.98 15.81 25.42
N PRO A 166 -19.04 14.97 25.42
CA PRO A 166 -20.25 15.22 24.61
C PRO A 166 -21.11 16.39 25.11
N PHE A 167 -20.69 17.13 26.14
CA PHE A 167 -21.48 18.22 26.72
C PHE A 167 -20.59 19.30 27.36
N VAL A 168 -19.94 20.18 26.60
CA VAL A 168 -19.89 21.63 26.90
C VAL A 168 -19.65 22.38 25.58
N TRP A 169 -20.73 22.96 25.07
CA TRP A 169 -20.70 24.13 24.20
C TRP A 169 -20.56 25.35 25.12
N ASN A 170 -19.60 26.25 24.87
CA ASN A 170 -19.83 27.66 25.19
C ASN A 170 -19.12 28.58 24.18
N PRO A 171 -19.83 29.55 23.57
CA PRO A 171 -19.29 30.48 22.61
C PRO A 171 -18.69 31.69 23.33
N PHE A 172 -17.85 32.43 22.61
CA PHE A 172 -17.23 33.70 23.02
C PHE A 172 -16.07 33.56 24.02
N THR A 173 -14.84 33.47 23.48
CA THR A 173 -13.87 34.58 23.39
C THR A 173 -12.82 34.24 22.36
#